data_AF-A0A9D8LPD9-F1
#
_entry.id   AF-A0A9D8LPD9-F1
#
_cell.length_a   1.000
_cell.length_b   1.000
_cell.length_c   1.000
_cell.angle_alpha   90.00
_cell.angle_beta   90.00
_cell.angle_gamma   90.00
#
_symmetry.space_group_name_H-M   'P 1'
#
loop_
_entity.id
_entity.type
_entity.pdbx_description
1 polymer ?
#
loop_
_entity_poly.entity_id
_entity_poly.type
_entity_poly.pdbx_seq_one_letter_code
_entity_poly.pdbx_strand_id
1 'polypeptide(L)'
;HFFGLVEKEGLPRKQIDSEAMDVMRRYRWPGNVRELENLVRRLAALYPQETITAPIVEAELQPAAATPNYAGSGGGPERAETLSGSMERHLTQYFSGFGDHVPPPGLYHRILREIEPPLIAAALAATRGNQIRAAELLGLNRNTLRKKIRELDMQVVRSPR
;
A
#
# COMPACT_ATOMS: atom_id res chain seq x y z
N HIS A 1 -7.03 2.73 22.62
CA HIS A 1 -6.97 3.92 21.74
C HIS A 1 -7.29 3.57 20.28
N PHE A 2 -6.69 2.53 19.67
CA PHE A 2 -6.94 2.18 18.25
C PHE A 2 -8.31 1.58 17.92
N PHE A 3 -8.92 0.77 18.81
CA PHE A 3 -10.29 0.26 18.57
C PHE A 3 -11.41 1.30 18.70
N GLY A 4 -11.13 2.45 19.32
CA GLY A 4 -12.09 3.57 19.33
C GLY A 4 -12.28 4.22 17.95
N LEU A 5 -11.34 4.02 17.02
CA LEU A 5 -11.48 4.44 15.61
C LEU A 5 -12.37 3.49 14.81
N VAL A 6 -12.38 2.20 15.15
CA VAL A 6 -13.18 1.17 14.47
C VAL A 6 -14.66 1.27 14.84
N GLU A 7 -14.95 1.72 16.07
CA GLU A 7 -16.30 2.01 16.57
C GLU A 7 -16.98 3.15 15.78
N LYS A 8 -16.19 4.10 15.23
CA LYS A 8 -16.68 5.16 14.33
C LYS A 8 -17.04 4.66 12.93
N GLU A 9 -16.59 3.46 12.54
CA GLU A 9 -16.91 2.83 11.25
C GLU A 9 -18.07 1.80 11.35
N GLY A 10 -18.75 1.70 12.51
CA GLY A 10 -19.97 0.90 12.67
C GLY A 10 -19.74 -0.61 12.88
N LEU A 11 -18.50 -1.01 13.19
CA LEU A 11 -18.13 -2.40 13.44
C LEU A 11 -18.20 -2.75 14.95
N PRO A 12 -18.57 -3.99 15.31
CA PRO A 12 -18.68 -4.42 16.71
C PRO A 12 -17.33 -4.34 17.41
N ARG A 13 -17.37 -4.01 18.70
CA ARG A 13 -16.18 -3.75 19.53
C ARG A 13 -15.38 -5.04 19.72
N LYS A 14 -14.27 -5.18 19.01
CA LYS A 14 -13.40 -6.36 19.08
C LYS A 14 -12.38 -6.23 20.21
N GLN A 15 -12.13 -7.32 20.91
CA GLN A 15 -11.09 -7.45 21.93
C GLN A 15 -9.89 -8.18 21.33
N ILE A 16 -8.68 -7.68 21.54
CA ILE A 16 -7.45 -8.42 21.22
C ILE A 16 -7.00 -9.09 22.51
N ASP A 17 -6.68 -10.38 22.42
CA ASP A 17 -6.11 -11.11 23.54
C ASP A 17 -4.73 -10.57 23.94
N SER A 18 -4.38 -10.73 25.21
CA SER A 18 -3.11 -10.30 25.78
C SER A 18 -1.89 -10.84 25.02
N GLU A 19 -1.93 -12.10 24.59
CA GLU A 19 -0.87 -12.71 23.78
C GLU A 19 -0.74 -12.09 22.39
N ALA A 20 -1.87 -11.80 21.73
CA ALA A 20 -1.89 -11.11 20.43
C ALA A 20 -1.31 -9.69 20.53
N MET A 21 -1.60 -8.98 21.62
CA MET A 21 -1.01 -7.66 21.89
C MET A 21 0.51 -7.73 22.04
N ASP A 22 1.03 -8.78 22.67
CA ASP A 22 2.47 -8.97 22.83
C ASP A 22 3.16 -9.30 21.51
N VAL A 23 2.54 -10.09 20.63
CA VAL A 23 3.02 -10.33 19.27
C VAL A 23 3.10 -9.01 18.49
N MET A 24 2.05 -8.18 18.54
CA MET A 24 2.00 -6.87 17.87
C MET A 24 3.05 -5.90 18.42
N ARG A 25 3.37 -5.96 19.71
CA ARG A 25 4.42 -5.12 20.32
C ARG A 25 5.83 -5.57 19.94
N ARG A 26 6.05 -6.88 19.78
CA ARG A 26 7.36 -7.47 19.45
C ARG A 26 7.72 -7.35 17.98
N TYR A 27 6.73 -7.16 17.09
CA TYR A 27 6.98 -7.03 15.67
C TYR A 27 7.62 -5.68 15.30
N ARG A 28 8.65 -5.73 14.45
CA ARG A 28 9.24 -4.51 13.87
C ARG A 28 8.36 -4.02 12.73
N TRP A 29 7.48 -3.07 13.03
CA TRP A 29 6.65 -2.38 12.05
C TRP A 29 7.51 -1.57 11.07
N PRO A 30 7.67 -1.98 9.81
CA PRO A 30 8.55 -1.31 8.86
C PRO A 30 7.98 0.05 8.36
N GLY A 31 6.71 0.36 8.68
CA GLY A 31 5.99 1.56 8.24
C GLY A 31 5.25 2.35 9.34
N ASN A 32 5.61 2.20 10.62
CA ASN A 32 4.97 2.86 11.78
C ASN A 32 3.45 2.54 11.93
N VAL A 33 2.71 3.41 12.65
CA VAL A 33 1.29 3.32 13.03
C VAL A 33 0.33 3.01 11.87
N ARG A 34 0.70 3.30 10.63
CA ARG A 34 -0.14 3.02 9.44
C ARG A 34 -0.24 1.54 9.12
N GLU A 35 0.84 0.78 9.30
CA GLU A 35 0.83 -0.67 9.14
C GLU A 35 -0.02 -1.34 10.22
N LEU A 36 0.07 -0.82 11.44
CA LEU A 36 -0.79 -1.24 12.55
C LEU A 36 -2.26 -0.97 12.25
N GLU A 37 -2.59 0.22 11.71
CA GLU A 37 -3.95 0.58 11.32
C GLU A 37 -4.49 -0.33 10.21
N ASN A 38 -3.68 -0.62 9.19
CA ASN A 38 -4.05 -1.52 8.10
C ASN A 38 -4.33 -2.94 8.61
N LEU A 39 -3.48 -3.45 9.49
CA LEU A 39 -3.69 -4.75 10.11
C LEU A 39 -5.00 -4.78 10.92
N VAL A 40 -5.23 -3.77 11.77
CA VAL A 40 -6.45 -3.68 12.60
C VAL A 40 -7.71 -3.58 11.72
N ARG A 41 -7.67 -2.82 10.63
CA ARG A 41 -8.78 -2.72 9.67
C ARG A 41 -9.06 -4.05 8.99
N ARG A 42 -8.02 -4.78 8.56
CA ARG A 42 -8.16 -6.13 7.99
C ARG A 42 -8.74 -7.11 9.01
N LEU A 43 -8.19 -7.15 10.22
CA LEU A 43 -8.69 -8.01 11.30
C LEU A 43 -10.17 -7.74 11.61
N ALA A 44 -10.57 -6.47 11.62
CA ALA A 44 -11.96 -6.08 11.85
C ALA A 44 -12.91 -6.53 10.73
N ALA A 45 -12.44 -6.56 9.48
CA ALA A 45 -13.26 -6.92 8.31
C ALA A 45 -13.29 -8.43 8.02
N LEU A 46 -12.17 -9.14 8.18
CA LEU A 46 -12.02 -10.54 7.82
C LEU A 46 -12.53 -11.52 8.89
N TYR A 47 -12.40 -11.15 10.16
CA TYR A 47 -12.75 -12.04 11.27
C TYR A 47 -14.02 -11.53 11.94
N PRO A 48 -15.17 -12.22 11.82
CA PRO A 48 -16.41 -11.80 12.46
C PRO A 48 -16.38 -11.97 13.99
N GLN A 49 -15.41 -12.72 14.51
CA GLN A 49 -15.25 -13.07 15.93
C GLN A 49 -15.02 -11.81 16.80
N GLU A 50 -15.55 -11.83 18.03
CA GLU A 50 -15.37 -10.72 19.00
C GLU A 50 -13.95 -10.66 19.57
N THR A 51 -13.27 -11.80 19.65
CA THR A 51 -11.91 -11.91 20.20
C THR A 51 -10.91 -12.28 19.12
N ILE A 52 -9.87 -11.46 18.97
CA ILE A 52 -8.73 -11.70 18.09
C ILE A 52 -7.59 -12.31 18.91
N THR A 53 -7.24 -13.56 18.61
CA THR A 53 -6.21 -14.34 19.32
C THR A 53 -4.83 -14.23 18.64
N ALA A 54 -3.77 -14.58 19.36
CA ALA A 54 -2.40 -14.55 18.86
C ALA A 54 -2.20 -15.30 17.52
N PRO A 55 -2.72 -16.52 17.30
CA PRO A 55 -2.55 -17.21 16.01
C PRO A 55 -3.23 -16.50 14.84
N ILE A 56 -4.33 -15.76 15.07
CA ILE A 56 -4.98 -14.95 14.02
C ILE A 56 -4.08 -13.78 13.63
N VAL A 57 -3.54 -13.09 14.65
CA VAL A 57 -2.60 -11.99 14.44
C VAL A 57 -1.33 -12.47 13.76
N GLU A 58 -0.76 -13.60 14.19
CA GLU A 58 0.41 -14.21 13.57
C GLU A 58 0.14 -14.66 12.15
N ALA A 59 -1.03 -15.22 11.83
CA ALA A 59 -1.40 -15.58 10.47
C ALA A 59 -1.49 -14.36 9.53
N GLU A 60 -1.93 -13.21 10.06
CA GLU A 60 -2.01 -11.95 9.29
C GLU A 60 -0.70 -11.16 9.28
N LEU A 61 0.18 -11.36 10.28
CA LEU A 61 1.54 -10.83 10.30
C LEU A 61 2.50 -11.66 9.46
N GLN A 62 2.27 -12.98 9.39
CA GLN A 62 2.93 -13.82 8.42
C GLN A 62 2.56 -13.27 7.05
N PRO A 63 3.55 -12.96 6.20
CA PRO A 63 3.25 -12.43 4.90
C PRO A 63 2.41 -13.48 4.16
N ALA A 64 1.12 -13.19 3.98
CA ALA A 64 0.45 -13.61 2.76
C ALA A 64 1.37 -13.14 1.64
N ALA A 65 2.11 -14.09 1.08
CA ALA A 65 3.17 -13.85 0.13
C ALA A 65 2.63 -12.94 -0.97
N ALA A 66 3.14 -11.70 -1.00
CA ALA A 66 2.84 -10.70 -2.00
C ALA A 66 1.36 -10.27 -2.11
N THR A 67 1.17 -8.98 -2.32
CA THR A 67 0.13 -8.47 -3.23
C THR A 67 -0.16 -9.48 -4.36
N PRO A 68 -1.42 -9.75 -4.71
CA PRO A 68 -1.77 -10.84 -5.62
C PRO A 68 -0.93 -10.75 -6.90
N ASN A 69 -0.05 -11.73 -7.04
CA ASN A 69 0.65 -12.00 -8.27
C ASN A 69 -0.45 -12.28 -9.30
N TYR A 70 -0.57 -11.43 -10.32
CA TYR A 70 -1.43 -11.72 -11.47
C TYR A 70 -0.88 -12.99 -12.12
N ALA A 71 -1.45 -14.13 -11.74
CA ALA A 71 -1.26 -15.39 -12.40
C ALA A 71 -1.89 -15.30 -13.80
N GLY A 72 -1.10 -14.84 -14.76
CA GLY A 72 -1.30 -15.06 -16.19
C GLY A 72 -0.32 -16.14 -16.64
N SER A 73 -0.86 -17.28 -17.03
CA SER A 73 -0.18 -18.49 -17.49
C SER A 73 0.74 -18.29 -18.70
N GLY A 74 1.98 -18.81 -18.63
CA GLY A 74 2.70 -19.30 -19.82
C GLY A 74 4.20 -18.98 -19.91
N GLY A 75 5.05 -19.94 -19.52
CA GLY A 75 6.38 -20.16 -20.13
C GLY A 75 7.61 -19.49 -19.50
N GLY A 76 8.49 -20.30 -18.89
CA GLY A 76 9.90 -19.98 -18.65
C GLY A 76 10.26 -19.47 -17.24
N PRO A 77 11.48 -19.73 -16.73
CA PRO A 77 11.94 -19.31 -15.41
C PRO A 77 12.39 -17.83 -15.43
N GLU A 78 11.57 -16.94 -15.99
CA GLU A 78 11.70 -15.52 -15.72
C GLU A 78 10.77 -15.24 -14.54
N ARG A 79 11.36 -15.22 -13.33
CA ARG A 79 10.68 -14.70 -12.14
C ARG A 79 10.07 -13.36 -12.54
N ALA A 80 8.74 -13.29 -12.60
CA ALA A 80 8.02 -12.05 -12.89
C ALA A 80 8.67 -10.94 -12.07
N GLU A 81 9.34 -10.01 -12.75
CA GLU A 81 10.14 -9.01 -12.08
C GLU A 81 9.23 -8.19 -11.19
N THR A 82 9.47 -8.22 -9.89
CA THR A 82 8.67 -7.45 -8.95
C THR A 82 8.92 -5.96 -9.20
N LEU A 83 7.91 -5.12 -8.92
CA LEU A 83 8.09 -3.66 -9.01
C LEU A 83 9.31 -3.19 -8.20
N SER A 84 9.54 -3.81 -7.03
CA SER A 84 10.71 -3.57 -6.19
C SER A 84 12.02 -3.92 -6.91
N GLY A 85 12.09 -5.06 -7.61
CA GLY A 85 13.29 -5.45 -8.35
C GLY A 85 13.58 -4.53 -9.54
N SER A 86 12.54 -4.09 -10.25
CA SER A 86 12.69 -3.10 -11.32
C SER A 86 13.16 -1.74 -10.80
N MET A 87 12.62 -1.31 -9.65
CA MET A 87 13.02 -0.07 -8.99
C MET A 87 14.46 -0.12 -8.49
N GLU A 88 14.87 -1.23 -7.88
CA GLU A 88 16.23 -1.43 -7.37
C GLU A 88 17.27 -1.36 -8.49
N ARG A 89 17.04 -2.06 -9.61
CA ARG A 89 17.94 -1.96 -10.77
C ARG A 89 18.03 -0.54 -11.32
N HIS A 90 16.89 0.14 -11.46
CA HIS A 90 16.86 1.52 -11.94
C HIS A 90 17.64 2.46 -11.01
N LEU A 91 17.44 2.36 -9.70
CA LEU A 91 18.17 3.16 -8.72
C LEU A 91 19.66 2.83 -8.73
N THR A 92 20.05 1.56 -8.71
CA THR A 92 21.47 1.15 -8.79
C THR A 92 22.15 1.71 -10.04
N GLN A 93 21.48 1.66 -11.20
CA GLN A 93 21.99 2.27 -12.43
C GLN A 93 22.09 3.79 -12.31
N TYR A 94 21.08 4.46 -11.75
CA TYR A 94 21.09 5.90 -11.53
C TYR A 94 22.23 6.33 -10.60
N PHE A 95 22.43 5.64 -9.47
CA PHE A 95 23.52 5.91 -8.53
C PHE A 95 24.90 5.64 -9.12
N SER A 96 25.05 4.60 -9.94
CA SER A 96 26.33 4.27 -10.59
C SER A 96 26.86 5.41 -11.48
N GLY A 97 25.97 6.26 -12.01
CA GLY A 97 26.33 7.45 -12.79
C GLY A 97 26.98 8.58 -11.98
N PHE A 98 26.92 8.54 -10.63
CA PHE A 98 27.51 9.56 -9.76
C PHE A 98 28.86 9.15 -9.15
N GLY A 99 29.34 7.92 -9.39
CA GLY A 99 30.61 7.42 -8.85
C GLY A 99 30.64 7.49 -7.32
N ASP A 100 31.62 8.21 -6.76
CA ASP A 100 31.78 8.43 -5.32
C ASP A 100 30.91 9.59 -4.77
N HIS A 101 30.20 10.30 -5.63
CA HIS A 101 29.35 11.42 -5.22
C HIS A 101 27.91 10.97 -4.97
N VAL A 102 27.26 11.60 -4.00
CA VAL A 102 25.83 11.39 -3.72
C VAL A 102 25.01 12.25 -4.70
N PRO A 103 23.88 11.76 -5.23
CA PRO A 103 23.01 12.56 -6.09
C PRO A 103 22.53 13.83 -5.38
N PRO A 104 22.11 14.85 -6.15
CA PRO A 104 21.54 16.07 -5.59
C PRO A 104 20.38 15.78 -4.63
N PRO A 105 20.19 16.62 -3.58
CA PRO A 105 19.12 16.45 -2.62
C PRO A 105 17.73 16.48 -3.31
N GLY A 106 16.76 15.81 -2.69
CA GLY A 106 15.39 15.75 -3.21
C GLY A 106 15.08 14.52 -4.10
N LEU A 107 15.93 13.49 -4.09
CA LEU A 107 15.71 12.23 -4.79
C LEU A 107 14.30 11.65 -4.52
N TYR A 108 13.85 11.65 -3.26
CA TYR A 108 12.52 11.17 -2.89
C TYR A 108 11.40 11.84 -3.70
N HIS A 109 11.39 13.17 -3.77
CA HIS A 109 10.37 13.91 -4.51
C HIS A 109 10.47 13.70 -6.02
N ARG A 110 11.68 13.51 -6.54
CA ARG A 110 11.91 13.21 -7.96
C ARG A 110 11.32 11.86 -8.34
N ILE A 111 11.62 10.83 -7.56
CA ILE A 111 11.06 9.49 -7.74
C ILE A 111 9.54 9.52 -7.62
N LEU A 112 8.98 10.18 -6.59
CA LEU A 112 7.54 10.31 -6.44
C LEU A 112 6.87 10.95 -7.66
N ARG A 113 7.46 11.98 -8.24
CA ARG A 113 6.93 12.63 -9.46
C ARG A 113 6.91 11.71 -10.67
N GLU A 114 7.76 10.69 -10.70
CA GLU A 114 7.83 9.71 -11.78
C GLU A 114 6.84 8.57 -11.59
N ILE A 115 6.69 8.07 -10.35
CA ILE A 115 5.84 6.91 -10.06
C ILE A 115 4.37 7.27 -9.78
N GLU A 116 4.08 8.45 -9.21
CA GLU A 116 2.72 8.82 -8.81
C GLU A 116 1.77 9.02 -9.99
N PRO A 117 2.15 9.73 -11.09
CA PRO A 117 1.26 9.91 -12.24
C PRO A 117 0.78 8.59 -12.88
N PRO A 118 1.64 7.62 -13.25
CA PRO A 118 1.16 6.38 -13.85
C PRO A 118 0.30 5.55 -12.89
N LEU A 119 0.63 5.55 -11.59
CA LEU A 119 -0.16 4.87 -10.57
C LEU A 119 -1.57 5.46 -10.43
N ILE A 120 -1.66 6.79 -10.31
CA ILE A 120 -2.94 7.50 -10.20
C ILE A 120 -3.75 7.36 -11.49
N ALA A 121 -3.11 7.41 -12.66
CA ALA A 121 -3.75 7.22 -13.96
C ALA A 121 -4.39 5.83 -14.04
N ALA A 122 -3.65 4.78 -13.68
CA ALA A 122 -4.13 3.40 -13.69
C ALA A 122 -5.34 3.22 -12.75
N ALA A 123 -5.27 3.79 -11.54
CA ALA A 123 -6.39 3.74 -10.60
C ALA A 123 -7.63 4.49 -11.10
N LEU A 124 -7.45 5.66 -11.71
CA LEU A 124 -8.55 6.41 -12.33
C LEU A 124 -9.15 5.67 -13.52
N ALA A 125 -8.33 5.04 -14.38
CA ALA A 125 -8.80 4.24 -15.50
C ALA A 125 -9.61 3.03 -15.03
N ALA A 126 -9.08 2.26 -14.07
CA ALA A 126 -9.75 1.09 -13.48
C ALA A 126 -11.10 1.45 -12.84
N THR A 127 -11.21 2.64 -12.28
CA THR A 127 -12.44 3.15 -11.64
C THR A 127 -13.30 4.04 -12.54
N ARG A 128 -12.99 4.10 -13.84
CA ARG A 128 -13.70 4.91 -14.84
C ARG A 128 -13.83 6.39 -14.45
N GLY A 129 -12.79 6.94 -13.82
CA GLY A 129 -12.70 8.32 -13.37
C GLY A 129 -13.39 8.61 -12.03
N ASN A 130 -13.91 7.60 -11.33
CA ASN A 130 -14.50 7.80 -10.00
C ASN A 130 -13.41 8.03 -8.96
N GLN A 131 -13.15 9.31 -8.64
CA GLN A 131 -12.11 9.71 -7.68
C GLN A 131 -12.32 9.19 -6.26
N ILE A 132 -13.55 8.88 -5.83
CA ILE A 132 -13.80 8.31 -4.49
C ILE A 132 -13.29 6.86 -4.47
N ARG A 133 -13.73 6.06 -5.44
CA ARG A 133 -13.27 4.67 -5.59
C ARG A 133 -11.79 4.56 -5.91
N ALA A 134 -11.23 5.48 -6.70
CA ALA A 134 -9.79 5.52 -6.96
C ALA A 134 -9.00 5.82 -5.68
N ALA A 135 -9.50 6.73 -4.83
CA ALA A 135 -8.87 7.04 -3.56
C ALA A 135 -8.93 5.85 -2.60
N GLU A 136 -10.07 5.16 -2.53
CA GLU A 136 -10.24 3.91 -1.77
C GLU A 136 -9.28 2.82 -2.28
N LEU A 137 -9.21 2.61 -3.59
CA LEU A 137 -8.31 1.63 -4.22
C LEU A 137 -6.84 1.91 -3.92
N LEU A 138 -6.46 3.19 -3.89
CA LEU A 138 -5.09 3.64 -3.57
C LEU A 138 -4.81 3.70 -2.06
N GLY A 139 -5.81 3.51 -1.20
CA GLY A 139 -5.67 3.67 0.26
C GLY A 139 -5.38 5.12 0.68
N LEU A 140 -5.80 6.11 -0.12
CA LEU A 140 -5.57 7.52 0.11
C LEU A 140 -6.86 8.22 0.55
N ASN A 141 -6.73 9.30 1.32
CA ASN A 141 -7.86 10.20 1.53
C ASN A 141 -8.23 10.85 0.18
N ARG A 142 -9.53 10.91 -0.14
CA ARG A 142 -10.08 11.56 -1.33
C ARG A 142 -9.54 12.98 -1.54
N ASN A 143 -9.42 13.78 -0.48
CA ASN A 143 -8.90 15.15 -0.56
C ASN A 143 -7.43 15.16 -0.99
N THR A 144 -6.65 14.19 -0.51
CA THR A 144 -5.24 14.00 -0.91
C THR A 144 -5.15 13.60 -2.37
N LEU A 145 -5.97 12.64 -2.84
CA LEU A 145 -5.99 12.26 -4.25
C LEU A 145 -6.36 13.46 -5.15
N ARG A 146 -7.38 14.23 -4.76
CA ARG A 146 -7.79 15.44 -5.50
C ARG A 146 -6.67 16.48 -5.56
N LYS A 147 -5.94 16.69 -4.46
CA LYS A 147 -4.78 17.59 -4.42
C LYS A 147 -3.69 17.10 -5.37
N LYS A 148 -3.34 15.80 -5.31
CA LYS A 148 -2.34 15.17 -6.20
C LYS A 148 -2.72 15.28 -7.68
N ILE A 149 -3.98 15.00 -8.05
CA ILE A 149 -4.44 15.15 -9.44
C ILE A 149 -4.24 16.58 -9.97
N ARG A 150 -4.50 17.59 -9.12
CA ARG A 150 -4.29 19.00 -9.48
C ARG A 150 -2.82 19.38 -9.58
N GLU A 151 -1.99 18.90 -8.65
CA GLU A 151 -0.56 19.19 -8.62
C GLU A 151 0.21 18.52 -9.77
N LEU A 152 -0.27 17.37 -10.23
CA LEU A 152 0.33 16.60 -11.31
C LEU A 152 -0.19 17.00 -12.71
N ASP A 153 -1.09 17.99 -12.80
CA ASP A 153 -1.74 18.48 -14.03
C ASP A 153 -2.20 17.36 -14.97
N MET A 154 -2.71 16.27 -14.38
CA MET A 154 -3.06 15.08 -15.14
C MET A 154 -4.33 15.35 -15.95
N GLN A 155 -4.16 15.64 -17.24
CA GLN A 155 -5.26 15.57 -18.20
C GLN A 155 -5.75 14.12 -18.23
N VAL A 156 -6.91 13.87 -17.63
CA VAL A 156 -7.58 12.57 -17.69
C VAL A 156 -7.88 12.28 -19.16
N VAL A 157 -6.97 11.57 -19.82
CA VAL A 157 -7.19 11.06 -21.17
C VAL A 157 -8.29 10.03 -21.05
N ARG A 158 -9.52 10.47 -21.33
CA ARG A 158 -10.67 9.58 -21.49
C ARG A 158 -10.39 8.74 -22.73
N SER A 159 -10.20 7.44 -22.56
CA SER A 159 -10.22 6.53 -23.72
C SER A 159 -11.62 6.54 -24.33
N PRO A 160 -11.77 6.75 -25.65
CA PRO A 160 -13.06 6.61 -26.32
C PRO A 160 -13.50 5.14 -26.34
N ARG A 161 -14.83 4.98 -26.42
CA ARG A 161 -15.57 3.71 -26.37
C ARG A 161 -15.17 2.72 -27.45
#